data_AF-A0A9K3J9K8-F1
#
_entry.id   AF-A0A9K3J9K8-F1
#
_cell.length_a   1.000
_cell.length_b   1.000
_cell.length_c   1.000
_cell.angle_alpha   90.00
_cell.angle_beta   90.00
_cell.angle_gamma   90.00
#
_symmetry.space_group_name_H-M   'P 1'
#
loop_
_entity.id
_entity.type
_entity.pdbx_description
1 polymer ?
#
loop_
_entity_poly.entity_id
_entity_poly.type
_entity_poly.pdbx_seq_one_letter_code
_entity_poly.pdbx_strand_id
1 'polypeptide(L)'
;MVDRPDLDPRAVFFMLDLPFSPRMEIEADKVGLLLMACAEYNPRVAPKVFEKMGQVSAFHDYLSVHPWGKARRIMLSEASEAISATTEGSIAGREVDT
;
A
#
# COMPACT_ATOMS: atom_id res chain seq x y z
N MET A 1 -3.87 -4.13 -27.03
CA MET A 1 -4.48 -2.93 -26.44
C MET A 1 -5.42 -3.43 -25.37
N VAL A 2 -4.98 -3.48 -24.11
CA VAL A 2 -5.84 -3.94 -23.00
C VAL A 2 -6.86 -2.84 -22.74
N ASP A 3 -8.14 -3.19 -22.76
CA ASP A 3 -9.25 -2.27 -22.53
C ASP A 3 -9.07 -1.63 -21.15
N ARG A 4 -8.87 -0.32 -21.12
CA ARG A 4 -8.62 0.41 -19.87
C ARG A 4 -9.96 0.60 -19.16
N PRO A 5 -10.05 0.35 -17.84
CA PRO A 5 -11.26 0.66 -17.10
C PRO A 5 -11.62 2.14 -17.23
N ASP A 6 -12.91 2.48 -17.12
CA ASP A 6 -13.52 3.82 -17.30
C ASP A 6 -13.11 4.85 -16.22
N LEU A 7 -11.83 4.85 -15.85
CA LEU A 7 -11.22 5.76 -14.89
C LEU A 7 -10.89 7.08 -15.59
N ASP A 8 -10.98 8.19 -14.84
CA ASP A 8 -10.59 9.51 -15.32
C ASP A 8 -9.17 9.45 -15.92
N PRO A 9 -8.97 9.87 -17.19
CA PRO A 9 -7.66 9.90 -17.84
C PRO A 9 -6.60 10.63 -17.02
N ARG A 10 -7.00 11.62 -16.21
CA ARG A 10 -6.10 12.34 -15.31
C ARG A 10 -5.68 11.50 -14.11
N ALA A 11 -6.61 10.73 -13.53
CA ALA A 11 -6.31 9.80 -12.45
C ALA A 11 -5.35 8.71 -12.91
N VAL A 12 -5.57 8.16 -14.11
CA VAL A 12 -4.67 7.19 -14.74
C VAL A 12 -3.27 7.79 -14.94
N PHE A 13 -3.19 9.02 -15.47
CA PHE A 13 -1.92 9.70 -15.68
C PHE A 13 -1.13 9.92 -14.37
N PHE A 14 -1.79 10.42 -13.33
CA PHE A 14 -1.13 10.62 -12.05
C PHE A 14 -0.73 9.29 -11.40
N MET A 15 -1.54 8.25 -11.50
CA MET A 15 -1.28 6.98 -10.82
C MET A 15 -0.36 6.03 -11.58
N LEU A 16 -0.22 6.13 -12.89
CA LEU A 16 0.49 5.12 -13.69
C LEU A 16 1.55 5.70 -14.63
N ASP A 17 1.50 7.00 -14.96
CA ASP A 17 2.39 7.58 -15.97
C ASP A 17 3.41 8.58 -15.38
N LEU A 18 3.20 9.08 -14.16
CA LEU A 18 4.10 10.07 -13.53
C LEU A 18 5.07 9.41 -12.53
N PRO A 19 6.40 9.62 -12.67
CA PRO A 19 7.36 9.12 -11.70
C PRO A 19 7.28 9.92 -10.39
N PHE A 20 6.81 9.28 -9.33
CA PHE A 20 6.77 9.87 -8.00
C PHE A 20 8.14 9.91 -7.34
N SER A 21 8.34 10.87 -6.45
CA SER A 21 9.56 10.87 -5.64
C SER A 21 9.55 9.66 -4.68
N PRO A 22 10.73 9.07 -4.34
CA PRO A 22 10.81 7.98 -3.38
C PRO A 22 10.15 8.30 -2.03
N ARG A 23 10.12 9.58 -1.65
CA ARG A 23 9.45 10.05 -0.43
C ARG A 23 7.92 9.94 -0.51
N MET A 24 7.35 10.27 -1.67
CA MET A 24 5.90 10.19 -1.91
C MET A 24 5.42 8.73 -1.90
N GLU A 25 6.21 7.81 -2.45
CA GLU A 25 5.93 6.37 -2.38
C GLU A 25 5.86 5.86 -0.94
N ILE A 26 6.81 6.27 -0.09
CA ILE A 26 6.83 5.91 1.33
C ILE A 26 5.64 6.53 2.09
N GLU A 27 5.27 7.75 1.73
CA GLU A 27 4.12 8.43 2.33
C GLU A 27 2.80 7.75 1.94
N ALA A 28 2.64 7.42 0.65
CA ALA A 28 1.50 6.68 0.14
C ALA A 28 1.36 5.31 0.81
N ASP A 29 2.46 4.58 1.01
CA ASP A 29 2.47 3.32 1.74
C ASP A 29 1.92 3.47 3.17
N LYS A 30 2.38 4.48 3.92
CA LYS A 30 1.94 4.74 5.30
C LYS A 30 0.45 5.08 5.35
N VAL A 31 0.00 5.98 4.48
CA VAL A 31 -1.41 6.38 4.41
C VAL A 31 -2.27 5.17 4.02
N GLY A 32 -1.81 4.36 3.06
CA GLY A 32 -2.49 3.13 2.66
C GLY A 32 -2.65 2.13 3.80
N LEU A 33 -1.60 1.90 4.60
CA LEU A 33 -1.67 1.03 5.78
C LEU A 33 -2.67 1.55 6.83
N LEU A 34 -2.71 2.86 7.07
CA LEU A 34 -3.68 3.48 7.99
C LEU A 34 -5.12 3.33 7.47
N LEU A 35 -5.34 3.54 6.16
CA LEU A 35 -6.66 3.36 5.55
C LEU A 35 -7.13 1.91 5.63
N MET A 36 -6.25 0.94 5.40
CA MET A 36 -6.57 -0.48 5.60
C MET A 36 -7.00 -0.76 7.03
N ALA A 37 -6.24 -0.26 8.00
CA ALA A 37 -6.56 -0.37 9.43
C ALA A 37 -7.93 0.25 9.77
N CYS A 38 -8.22 1.46 9.25
CA CYS A 38 -9.49 2.13 9.45
C CYS A 38 -10.67 1.38 8.83
N ALA A 39 -10.44 0.67 7.74
CA ALA A 39 -11.42 -0.18 7.07
C ALA A 39 -11.45 -1.61 7.63
N GLU A 40 -10.83 -1.85 8.80
CA GLU A 40 -10.79 -3.16 9.49
C GLU A 40 -10.12 -4.28 8.68
N TYR A 41 -9.33 -3.93 7.65
CA TYR A 41 -8.46 -4.87 6.95
C TYR A 41 -7.15 -5.07 7.71
N ASN A 42 -6.56 -6.26 7.56
CA ASN A 42 -5.28 -6.59 8.18
C ASN A 42 -4.10 -5.94 7.44
N PRO A 43 -3.40 -4.95 8.03
CA PRO A 43 -2.30 -4.26 7.36
C PRO A 43 -1.08 -5.15 7.07
N ARG A 44 -0.88 -6.24 7.84
CA ARG A 44 0.24 -7.19 7.66
C ARG A 44 0.21 -7.92 6.31
N VAL A 45 -0.89 -7.82 5.57
CA VAL A 45 -1.03 -8.43 4.24
C VAL A 45 -0.32 -7.60 3.16
N ALA A 46 -0.19 -6.28 3.34
CA ALA A 46 0.37 -5.40 2.31
C ALA A 46 1.77 -5.79 1.81
N PRO A 47 2.77 -6.08 2.68
CA PRO A 47 4.10 -6.49 2.22
C PRO A 47 4.08 -7.72 1.30
N LYS A 48 3.20 -8.68 1.58
CA LYS A 48 3.05 -9.91 0.79
C LYS A 48 2.44 -9.64 -0.59
N VAL A 49 1.56 -8.65 -0.70
CA VAL A 49 0.98 -8.24 -1.99
C VAL A 49 2.08 -7.73 -2.91
N PHE A 50 2.94 -6.84 -2.43
CA PHE A 50 4.04 -6.29 -3.23
C PHE A 50 5.09 -7.34 -3.60
N GLU A 51 5.36 -8.32 -2.72
CA GLU A 51 6.24 -9.45 -3.04
C GLU A 51 5.68 -10.27 -4.21
N LYS A 52 4.38 -10.60 -4.18
CA LYS A 52 3.70 -11.32 -5.27
C LYS A 52 3.64 -10.47 -6.55
N MET A 53 3.43 -9.17 -6.42
CA MET A 53 3.39 -8.23 -7.55
C MET A 53 4.71 -8.23 -8.32
N GLY A 54 5.84 -8.30 -7.63
CA GLY A 54 7.17 -8.40 -8.24
C GLY A 54 7.44 -9.70 -9.00
N GLN A 55 6.64 -10.76 -8.76
CA GLN A 55 6.77 -12.05 -9.44
C GLN A 55 5.87 -12.16 -10.68
N VAL A 56 4.90 -11.26 -10.83
CA VAL A 56 3.91 -11.30 -11.91
C VAL A 56 4.28 -10.28 -12.98
N SER A 57 4.57 -10.77 -14.20
CA SER A 57 5.01 -9.93 -15.32
C SER A 57 4.01 -8.85 -15.73
N ALA A 58 2.71 -9.05 -15.48
CA ALA A 58 1.67 -8.06 -15.77
C ALA A 58 1.83 -6.74 -15.00
N PHE A 59 2.60 -6.73 -13.91
CA PHE A 59 2.87 -5.51 -13.13
C PHE A 59 4.22 -4.86 -13.45
N HIS A 60 4.90 -5.30 -14.52
CA HIS A 60 6.19 -4.73 -14.89
C HIS A 60 6.11 -3.23 -15.18
N ASP A 61 5.10 -2.80 -15.94
CA ASP A 61 4.87 -1.39 -16.27
C ASP A 61 4.56 -0.56 -15.01
N TYR A 62 3.77 -1.11 -14.09
CA TYR A 62 3.48 -0.46 -12.80
C TYR A 62 4.73 -0.31 -11.93
N LEU A 63 5.56 -1.35 -11.81
CA LEU A 63 6.78 -1.32 -11.02
C LEU A 63 7.88 -0.45 -11.66
N SER A 64 7.76 -0.13 -12.94
CA SER A 64 8.67 0.77 -13.64
C SER A 64 8.49 2.23 -13.21
N VAL A 65 7.25 2.66 -12.99
CA VAL A 65 6.92 4.02 -12.49
C VAL A 65 6.88 4.10 -10.97
N HIS A 66 6.62 2.98 -10.29
CA HIS A 66 6.66 2.85 -8.83
C HIS A 66 7.77 1.90 -8.39
N PRO A 67 9.03 2.36 -8.34
CA PRO A 67 10.15 1.50 -8.02
C PRO A 67 10.02 0.91 -6.60
N TRP A 68 10.03 -0.43 -6.55
CA TRP A 68 9.92 -1.19 -5.31
C TRP A 68 11.30 -1.61 -4.78
N GLY A 69 11.92 -0.75 -3.97
CA GLY A 69 13.26 -0.95 -3.41
C GLY A 69 13.33 -1.81 -2.13
N LYS A 70 14.52 -2.33 -1.80
CA LYS A 70 14.78 -3.10 -0.56
C LYS A 70 14.46 -2.30 0.71
N ALA A 71 14.85 -1.01 0.74
CA ALA A 71 14.59 -0.15 1.89
C ALA A 71 13.09 0.09 2.10
N ARG A 72 12.33 0.34 1.02
CA ARG A 72 10.87 0.52 1.07
C ARG A 72 10.17 -0.73 1.59
N ARG A 73 10.61 -1.93 1.17
CA ARG A 73 10.12 -3.21 1.71
C ARG A 73 10.21 -3.33 3.22
N ILE A 74 11.39 -3.01 3.76
CA ILE A 74 11.66 -3.11 5.20
C ILE A 74 10.76 -2.13 5.93
N MET A 75 10.71 -0.87 5.48
CA MET A 75 9.86 0.17 6.07
C MET A 75 8.38 -0.19 6.05
N LEU A 76 7.87 -0.74 4.93
CA LEU A 76 6.47 -1.17 4.83
C LEU A 76 6.17 -2.32 5.79
N SER A 77 7.08 -3.30 5.90
CA SER A 77 6.93 -4.44 6.81
C SER A 77 6.83 -3.96 8.26
N GLU A 78 7.78 -3.14 8.70
CA GLU A 78 7.82 -2.57 10.05
C GLU A 78 6.57 -1.72 10.34
N ALA A 79 6.17 -0.85 9.39
CA ALA A 79 4.99 -0.01 9.54
C ALA A 79 3.69 -0.84 9.62
N SER A 80 3.59 -1.92 8.84
CA SER A 80 2.42 -2.80 8.84
C SER A 80 2.24 -3.52 10.18
N GLU A 81 3.34 -3.93 10.81
CA GLU A 81 3.32 -4.55 12.15
C GLU A 81 2.92 -3.53 13.22
N ALA A 82 3.55 -2.35 13.20
CA ALA A 82 3.27 -1.28 14.17
C ALA A 82 1.81 -0.81 14.14
N ILE A 83 1.25 -0.61 12.94
CA ILE A 83 -0.15 -0.19 12.77
C ILE A 83 -1.09 -1.29 13.26
N SER A 84 -0.82 -2.56 12.92
CA SER A 84 -1.64 -3.69 13.36
C SER A 84 -1.67 -3.84 14.88
N ALA A 85 -0.52 -3.70 15.55
CA ALA A 85 -0.44 -3.76 17.02
C ALA A 85 -1.27 -2.65 17.68
N THR A 86 -1.29 -1.46 17.06
CA THR A 86 -2.06 -0.31 17.56
C THR A 86 -3.57 -0.51 17.37
N THR A 87 -3.99 -1.05 16.22
CA THR A 87 -5.40 -1.35 15.96
C THR A 87 -5.93 -2.45 16.87
N GLU A 88 -5.14 -3.51 17.10
CA GLU A 88 -5.49 -4.58 18.04
C GLU A 88 -5.67 -4.03 19.47
N GLY A 89 -4.75 -3.15 19.92
CA GLY A 89 -4.88 -2.47 21.22
C GLY A 89 -6.07 -1.50 21.29
N SER A 90 -6.40 -0.82 20.19
CA SER A 90 -7.55 0.08 20.11
C SER A 90 -8.89 -0.65 20.11
N ILE A 91 -8.96 -1.85 19.51
CA ILE A 91 -10.16 -2.71 19.55
C ILE A 91 -10.35 -3.26 20.96
N ALA A 92 -9.29 -3.77 21.58
CA ALA A 92 -9.32 -4.28 22.95
C ALA A 92 -9.71 -3.22 23.99
N GLY A 93 -9.29 -1.96 23.80
CA GLY A 93 -9.68 -0.84 24.66
C GLY A 93 -11.13 -0.38 24.50
N ARG A 94 -11.78 -0.69 23.36
CA ARG A 94 -13.16 -0.28 23.05
C ARG A 94 -14.22 -1.25 23.60
N GLU A 95 -13.84 -2.50 23.84
CA GLU A 95 -14.73 -3.52 24.44
C GLU A 95 -14.93 -3.34 25.95
N VAL A 96 -14.14 -2.51 26.63
CA VAL A 96 -14.22 -2.32 28.10
C VAL A 96 -15.21 -1.23 28.51
N ASP A 97 -15.74 -0.46 27.56
CA ASP A 97 -16.59 0.72 27.78
C ASP A 97 -18.09 0.49 27.48
N THR A 98 -18.55 -0.76 27.40
CA THR A 98 -19.98 -1.13 27.24
C THR A 98 -20.54 -1.91 28.41
#